data_AF-A0A2K4FGA7-F1
#
_entry.id   AF-A0A2K4FGA7-F1
#
_cell.length_a   1.000
_cell.length_b   1.000
_cell.length_c   1.000
_cell.angle_alpha   90.00
_cell.angle_beta   90.00
_cell.angle_gamma   90.00
#
_symmetry.space_group_name_H-M   'P 1'
#
loop_
_entity.id
_entity.type
_entity.pdbx_description
1 polymer ?
#
loop_
_entity_poly.entity_id
_entity_poly.type
_entity_poly.pdbx_seq_one_letter_code
_entity_poly.pdbx_strand_id
1 'polypeptide(L)'
;MERSVEMVVALLGIVHAGAAWLPLDPELPAARLAFLIEDADAKVTLTQAQWLSRLPVGHQAWTLDALPQASAFEPISVQANDLAYVLYTSGSTGQPKGVMNEHGALMNRLHWMQDA
;
A
#
# COMPACT_ATOMS: atom_id res chain seq x y z
N MET A 1 8.11 1.96 5.90
CA MET A 1 9.44 1.93 5.24
C MET A 1 9.98 3.35 5.21
N GLU A 2 11.29 3.51 5.24
CA GLU A 2 11.91 4.82 5.00
C GLU A 2 11.90 5.18 3.50
N ARG A 3 12.12 6.46 3.18
CA ARG A 3 12.23 6.91 1.78
C ARG A 3 13.51 6.36 1.17
N SER A 4 13.36 5.40 0.25
CA SER A 4 14.48 4.78 -0.43
C SER A 4 14.06 4.19 -1.79
N VAL A 5 15.01 3.61 -2.53
CA VAL A 5 14.71 2.90 -3.78
C VAL A 5 13.82 1.69 -3.51
N GLU A 6 14.07 0.99 -2.41
CA GLU A 6 13.29 -0.16 -1.96
C GLU A 6 11.81 0.18 -1.77
N MET A 7 11.50 1.39 -1.29
CA MET A 7 10.12 1.87 -1.19
C MET A 7 9.46 1.96 -2.57
N VAL A 8 10.16 2.49 -3.57
CA VAL A 8 9.65 2.59 -4.95
C VAL A 8 9.46 1.19 -5.54
N VAL A 9 10.42 0.28 -5.33
CA VAL A 9 10.33 -1.13 -5.76
C VAL A 9 9.13 -1.82 -5.12
N ALA A 10 8.87 -1.61 -3.82
CA ALA A 10 7.72 -2.17 -3.12
C ALA A 10 6.39 -1.66 -3.71
N LEU A 11 6.27 -0.35 -3.95
CA LEU A 11 5.07 0.25 -4.56
C LEU A 11 4.79 -0.33 -5.96
N LEU A 12 5.83 -0.42 -6.80
CA LEU A 12 5.70 -1.01 -8.13
C LEU A 12 5.39 -2.51 -8.07
N GLY A 13 5.99 -3.23 -7.13
CA GLY A 13 5.70 -4.65 -6.89
C GLY A 13 4.25 -4.89 -6.51
N ILE A 14 3.66 -4.03 -5.66
CA ILE A 14 2.24 -4.10 -5.29
C ILE A 14 1.35 -3.86 -6.51
N VAL A 15 1.65 -2.83 -7.32
CA VAL A 15 0.92 -2.54 -8.56
C VAL A 15 1.01 -3.69 -9.56
N HIS A 16 2.21 -4.27 -9.75
CA HIS A 16 2.40 -5.43 -10.62
C HIS A 16 1.73 -6.70 -10.10
N ALA A 17 1.50 -6.80 -8.79
CA ALA A 17 0.70 -7.86 -8.17
C ALA A 17 -0.82 -7.65 -8.35
N GLY A 18 -1.24 -6.56 -9.00
CA GLY A 18 -2.65 -6.18 -9.17
C GLY A 18 -3.33 -5.74 -7.88
N ALA A 19 -2.56 -5.34 -6.86
CA ALA A 19 -3.07 -4.91 -5.58
C ALA A 19 -2.96 -3.39 -5.41
N ALA A 20 -3.83 -2.85 -4.55
CA ALA A 20 -3.73 -1.47 -4.10
C ALA A 20 -2.78 -1.35 -2.90
N TRP A 21 -2.02 -0.25 -2.84
CA TRP A 21 -1.20 0.05 -1.66
C TRP A 21 -1.82 1.14 -0.77
N LEU A 22 -1.51 1.09 0.52
CA LEU A 22 -1.69 2.23 1.42
C LEU A 22 -0.41 2.48 2.22
N PRO A 23 -0.02 3.73 2.44
CA PRO A 23 1.17 4.04 3.23
C PRO A 23 0.85 3.92 4.71
N LEU A 24 1.72 3.24 5.46
CA LEU A 24 1.68 3.18 6.92
C LEU A 24 2.91 3.90 7.47
N ASP A 25 2.66 4.95 8.24
CA ASP A 25 3.71 5.67 8.96
C ASP A 25 4.04 4.92 10.27
N PRO A 26 5.26 4.37 10.41
CA PRO A 26 5.64 3.57 11.59
C PRO A 26 5.73 4.40 12.89
N GLU A 27 5.72 5.74 12.80
CA GLU A 27 5.70 6.63 13.96
C GLU A 27 4.28 6.77 14.55
N LEU A 28 3.24 6.38 13.81
CA LEU A 28 1.87 6.38 14.32
C LEU A 28 1.71 5.44 15.54
N PRO A 29 0.81 5.77 16.47
CA PRO A 29 0.46 4.88 17.58
C PRO A 29 0.04 3.49 17.08
N ALA A 30 0.38 2.42 17.82
CA ALA A 30 0.06 1.04 17.43
C ALA A 30 -1.44 0.83 17.17
N ALA A 31 -2.32 1.40 18.00
CA ALA A 31 -3.76 1.34 17.81
C ALA A 31 -4.21 1.99 16.48
N ARG A 32 -3.51 3.04 16.05
CA ARG A 32 -3.80 3.73 14.79
C ARG A 32 -3.36 2.88 13.58
N LEU A 33 -2.19 2.24 13.67
CA LEU A 33 -1.74 1.29 12.64
C LEU A 33 -2.69 0.09 12.51
N ALA A 34 -3.10 -0.49 13.64
CA ALA A 34 -4.06 -1.58 13.67
C ALA A 34 -5.38 -1.20 13.00
N PHE A 35 -5.95 -0.04 13.35
CA PHE A 35 -7.16 0.47 12.71
C PHE A 35 -6.99 0.61 11.19
N LEU A 36 -5.88 1.19 10.72
CA LEU A 36 -5.67 1.43 9.28
C LEU A 36 -5.57 0.12 8.49
N ILE A 37 -4.92 -0.89 9.07
CA ILE A 37 -4.79 -2.23 8.48
C ILE A 37 -6.15 -2.92 8.44
N GLU A 38 -6.91 -2.85 9.54
CA GLU A 38 -8.23 -3.48 9.66
C GLU A 38 -9.28 -2.82 8.75
N ASP A 39 -9.40 -1.49 8.77
CA ASP A 39 -10.38 -0.74 7.98
C ASP A 39 -10.11 -0.87 6.47
N ALA A 40 -8.85 -0.96 6.06
CA ALA A 40 -8.46 -1.20 4.67
C ALA A 40 -8.57 -2.68 4.24
N ASP A 41 -8.88 -3.60 5.16
CA ASP A 41 -8.80 -5.05 4.95
C ASP A 41 -7.45 -5.49 4.31
N ALA A 42 -6.35 -4.85 4.75
CA ALA A 42 -5.04 -5.05 4.18
C ALA A 42 -4.53 -6.46 4.50
N LYS A 43 -4.31 -7.29 3.47
CA LYS A 43 -3.94 -8.70 3.67
C LYS A 43 -2.48 -8.92 4.03
N VAL A 44 -1.58 -8.07 3.52
CA VAL A 44 -0.13 -8.18 3.70
C VAL A 44 0.48 -6.80 3.83
N THR A 45 1.45 -6.63 4.73
CA THR A 45 2.29 -5.43 4.77
C THR A 45 3.72 -5.72 4.31
N LEU A 46 4.18 -4.99 3.30
CA LEU A 46 5.60 -4.92 2.94
C LEU A 46 6.31 -3.92 3.88
N THR A 47 7.41 -4.34 4.49
CA THR A 47 8.11 -3.51 5.49
C THR A 47 9.62 -3.75 5.54
N GLN A 48 10.32 -3.03 6.41
CA GLN A 48 11.72 -3.30 6.77
C GLN A 48 11.77 -3.95 8.15
N ALA A 49 12.82 -4.75 8.41
CA ALA A 49 12.92 -5.55 9.64
C ALA A 49 12.75 -4.73 10.92
N GLN A 50 13.28 -3.51 10.97
CA GLN A 50 13.19 -2.59 12.11
C GLN A 50 11.76 -2.18 12.48
N TRP A 51 10.81 -2.27 11.54
CA TRP A 51 9.42 -1.85 11.75
C TRP A 51 8.47 -3.02 12.00
N LEU A 52 8.92 -4.28 11.90
CA LEU A 52 8.07 -5.46 12.10
C LEU A 52 7.36 -5.46 13.46
N SER A 53 8.05 -5.05 14.52
CA SER A 53 7.51 -5.01 15.88
C SER A 53 6.40 -3.96 16.08
N ARG A 54 6.18 -3.07 15.11
CA ARG A 54 5.13 -2.05 15.15
C ARG A 54 3.80 -2.56 14.58
N LEU A 55 3.81 -3.68 13.86
CA LEU A 55 2.63 -4.26 13.24
C LEU A 55 1.78 -5.03 14.26
N PRO A 56 0.46 -5.14 14.03
CA PRO A 56 -0.41 -5.94 14.88
C PRO A 56 0.03 -7.40 14.94
N VAL A 57 -0.10 -8.03 16.12
CA VAL A 57 0.21 -9.44 16.31
C VAL A 57 -0.68 -10.29 15.39
N GLY A 58 -0.06 -11.21 14.63
CA GLY A 58 -0.76 -12.09 13.70
C GLY A 58 -1.05 -11.49 12.33
N HIS A 59 -0.76 -10.20 12.11
CA HIS A 59 -0.84 -9.59 10.78
C HIS A 59 0.27 -10.12 9.88
N GLN A 60 -0.06 -10.47 8.64
CA GLN A 60 0.92 -10.99 7.70
C GLN A 60 1.83 -9.85 7.19
N ALA A 61 3.14 -10.04 7.35
CA ALA A 61 4.13 -9.07 6.92
C ALA A 61 5.30 -9.76 6.21
N TRP A 62 5.82 -9.11 5.17
CA TRP A 62 7.04 -9.52 4.49
C TRP A 62 8.06 -8.40 4.53
N THR A 63 9.32 -8.76 4.79
CA THR A 63 10.44 -7.86 4.52
C THR A 63 10.90 -8.04 3.08
N LEU A 64 11.48 -7.00 2.48
CA LEU A 64 11.98 -7.10 1.11
C LEU A 64 13.12 -8.12 0.96
N ASP A 65 13.87 -8.37 2.02
CA ASP A 65 14.94 -9.39 2.06
C ASP A 65 14.39 -10.82 2.18
N ALA A 66 13.11 -11.00 2.54
CA ALA A 66 12.49 -12.29 2.81
C ALA A 66 11.11 -12.42 2.14
N LEU A 67 11.00 -11.96 0.89
CA LEU A 67 9.80 -12.14 0.08
C LEU A 67 9.63 -13.62 -0.32
N PRO A 68 8.37 -14.10 -0.44
CA PRO A 68 8.11 -15.42 -0.99
C PRO A 68 8.62 -15.50 -2.43
N GLN A 69 9.28 -16.62 -2.75
CA GLN A 69 9.72 -16.88 -4.13
C GLN A 69 8.52 -17.21 -5.01
N ALA A 70 8.37 -16.48 -6.12
CA ALA A 70 7.40 -16.80 -7.15
C ALA A 70 8.04 -17.70 -8.21
N SER A 71 7.37 -18.79 -8.58
CA SER A 71 7.88 -19.75 -9.57
C SER A 71 7.78 -19.26 -11.02
N ALA A 72 6.89 -18.31 -11.28
CA ALA A 72 6.72 -17.65 -12.57
C ALA A 72 6.03 -16.29 -12.38
N PHE A 73 6.39 -15.32 -13.22
CA PHE A 73 5.68 -14.04 -13.33
C PHE A 73 4.67 -14.16 -14.46
N GLU A 74 3.39 -14.30 -14.13
CA GLU A 74 2.31 -14.14 -15.08
C GLU A 74 1.85 -12.67 -15.02
N PRO A 75 1.78 -11.94 -16.15
CA PRO A 75 1.26 -10.59 -16.16
C PRO A 75 -0.17 -10.56 -15.62
N ILE A 76 -0.38 -9.86 -14.51
CA ILE A 76 -1.71 -9.65 -13.95
C ILE A 76 -2.38 -8.51 -14.72
N SER A 77 -3.58 -8.78 -15.22
CA SER A 77 -4.40 -7.76 -15.87
C SER A 77 -5.13 -6.95 -14.79
N VAL A 78 -4.84 -5.64 -14.74
CA VAL A 78 -5.57 -4.66 -13.93
C VAL A 78 -6.55 -3.88 -14.82
N GLN A 79 -7.77 -3.72 -14.33
CA GLN A 79 -8.84 -2.94 -14.95
C GLN A 79 -8.77 -1.47 -14.50
N ALA A 80 -9.38 -0.58 -15.28
CA ALA A 80 -9.37 0.85 -14.97
C ALA A 80 -10.07 1.18 -13.64
N ASN A 81 -11.04 0.38 -13.22
CA ASN A 81 -11.80 0.54 -11.98
C ASN A 81 -11.21 -0.25 -10.80
N ASP A 82 -10.09 -0.95 -10.99
CA ASP A 82 -9.37 -1.55 -9.87
C ASP A 82 -8.68 -0.46 -9.04
N LEU A 83 -8.58 -0.68 -7.72
CA LEU A 83 -7.90 0.26 -6.83
C LEU A 83 -6.40 0.25 -7.09
N ALA A 84 -5.82 1.44 -7.25
CA ALA A 84 -4.38 1.64 -7.32
C ALA A 84 -3.78 1.94 -5.94
N TYR A 85 -4.44 2.79 -5.15
CA TYR A 85 -4.00 3.11 -3.80
C TYR A 85 -5.11 3.67 -2.92
N VAL A 86 -4.90 3.60 -1.60
CA VAL A 86 -5.78 4.21 -0.59
C VAL A 86 -4.96 5.17 0.28
N LEU A 87 -5.44 6.41 0.41
CA LEU A 87 -4.84 7.40 1.32
C LEU A 87 -5.85 7.80 2.38
N TYR A 88 -5.46 7.68 3.65
CA TYR A 88 -6.31 8.10 4.75
C TYR A 88 -6.20 9.59 5.02
N THR A 89 -7.34 10.22 5.26
CA THR A 89 -7.43 11.64 5.65
C THR A 89 -8.15 11.78 6.98
N SER A 90 -7.94 12.91 7.68
CA SER A 90 -8.67 13.20 8.91
C SER A 90 -10.16 13.33 8.61
N GLY A 91 -10.98 12.53 9.28
CA GLY A 91 -12.43 12.64 9.18
C GLY A 91 -12.96 13.75 10.08
N SER A 92 -13.96 14.49 9.59
CA SER A 92 -14.70 15.48 10.39
C SER A 92 -15.39 14.88 11.62
N THR A 93 -15.64 13.57 11.61
CA THR A 93 -16.25 12.80 12.71
C THR A 93 -15.20 12.21 13.67
N GLY A 94 -13.93 12.59 13.54
CA GLY A 94 -12.81 12.10 14.35
C GLY A 94 -12.22 10.77 13.87
N GLN A 95 -12.99 9.94 13.16
CA GLN A 95 -12.48 8.71 12.54
C GLN A 95 -11.94 8.97 11.13
N PRO A 96 -10.69 8.62 10.83
CA PRO A 96 -10.10 8.83 9.52
C PRO A 96 -10.76 8.00 8.42
N LYS A 97 -10.73 8.51 7.20
CA LYS A 97 -11.44 7.93 6.04
C LYS A 97 -10.45 7.57 4.94
N GLY A 98 -10.53 6.33 4.44
CA GLY A 98 -9.77 5.87 3.29
C GLY A 98 -10.29 6.47 1.99
N VAL A 99 -9.47 7.27 1.31
CA VAL A 99 -9.76 7.77 -0.04
C VAL A 99 -9.24 6.74 -1.03
N MET A 100 -10.16 6.02 -1.65
CA MET A 100 -9.89 4.98 -2.64
C MET A 100 -9.65 5.60 -4.02
N ASN A 101 -8.50 5.34 -4.61
CA ASN A 101 -8.13 5.87 -5.93
C ASN A 101 -7.94 4.71 -6.90
N GLU A 102 -8.67 4.76 -8.01
CA GLU A 102 -8.63 3.73 -9.07
C GLU A 102 -7.51 3.99 -10.08
N HIS A 103 -7.08 2.93 -10.77
CA HIS A 103 -6.08 3.00 -11.83
C HIS A 103 -6.44 3.99 -12.94
N GLY A 104 -7.69 4.01 -13.40
CA GLY A 104 -8.14 4.90 -14.47
C GLY A 104 -8.02 6.38 -14.11
N ALA A 105 -8.39 6.74 -12.88
CA ALA A 105 -8.26 8.10 -12.38
C ALA A 105 -6.79 8.53 -12.27
N LEU A 106 -5.93 7.63 -11.76
CA LEU A 106 -4.48 7.86 -11.68
C LEU A 106 -3.87 8.05 -13.07
N MET A 107 -4.17 7.18 -14.02
CA MET A 107 -3.65 7.26 -15.39
C MET A 107 -4.08 8.55 -16.08
N ASN A 108 -5.36 8.94 -15.95
CA ASN A 108 -5.84 10.23 -16.46
C ASN A 108 -5.04 11.41 -15.90
N ARG A 109 -4.74 11.41 -14.58
CA ARG A 109 -3.94 12.44 -13.93
C ARG A 109 -2.48 12.45 -14.40
N LEU A 110 -1.88 11.29 -14.64
CA LEU A 110 -0.49 11.16 -15.08
C LEU A 110 -0.30 11.57 -16.53
N HIS A 111 -1.23 11.18 -17.43
CA HIS A 111 -1.19 11.58 -18.83
C HIS A 111 -1.27 13.10 -18.97
N TRP A 112 -2.25 13.73 -18.31
CA TRP A 112 -2.35 15.19 -18.29
C TRP A 112 -1.06 15.87 -17.81
N MET A 113 -0.36 15.29 -16.83
CA MET A 113 0.86 15.88 -16.28
C MET A 113 2.05 15.86 -17.25
N GLN A 114 2.09 14.87 -18.15
CA GLN A 114 3.17 14.73 -19.12
C GLN A 114 2.99 15.70 -20.29
N ASP A 115 1.75 16.05 -20.58
CA ASP A 115 1.38 16.95 -21.68
C ASP A 115 1.39 18.44 -21.28
N ALA A 116 1.55 18.75 -19.98
CA ALA A 116 1.54 20.10 -19.41
C ALA A 116 2.95 20.66 -19.18
#